data_AF-A0A428SP40-F1
#
_entry.id   AF-A0A428SP40-F1
#
_cell.length_a   1.000
_cell.length_b   1.000
_cell.length_c   1.000
_cell.angle_alpha   90.00
_cell.angle_beta   90.00
_cell.angle_gamma   90.00
#
_symmetry.space_group_name_H-M   'P 1'
#
loop_
_entity.id
_entity.type
_entity.pdbx_description
1 polymer ?
#
loop_
_entity_poly.entity_id
_entity_poly.type
_entity_poly.pdbx_seq_one_letter_code
_entity_poly.pdbx_strand_id
1 'polypeptide(L)'
;MADVQESSTAPSAEKPDINSPPPEKPSDITRRTRVVVSFWLIVLCLGLPIWWKTTTIYRANLPLDGMLEWAEGKACRPVFPLQISVKADALQENDAQNLVRLTQHALDDHNDFSGHHLRLQLAPKESPTTDDSHVALTIQLTPGESNSASLDSDSAVLNIAYPPNAVPSSSSSSSTLATYIANELQSTFIEEQSIISYLLSTSSAPDAKPPGLSPETVDQLSKRTTRSLRYAPTYHLTFSLFTAGAVPNTWDIEAAIEEYMKPMLDILGPIHNFTIDTQVQLYATPGAQSQVLSKDDLASFINAAEWPLSPSIGGAPTVNFVIYVGDQKIGLDSEAGTSSQSWMFPQWGSVYLLKLPETTAHVSAETLKQPMLTFNGHLLSLLGTPQSGSLPLRLSTLSRIRSADLLLQASSTLGSLARLSLALPSIAIPRSVADGVTSTMEHLQQACSSLGDPSGLLHARIAEEEAERAFFEKSMVGQLYFPDEHKIAVYLPLLGPVGVPLVMGLVNELRGWIKRRRQRTKDAGEKKSQ
;
A
#
# COMPACT_ATOMS: atom_id res chain seq x y z
N MET A 1 36.78 122.28 0.67
CA MET A 1 38.13 121.82 1.05
C MET A 1 37.96 120.46 1.71
N ALA A 2 38.42 119.35 1.20
CA ALA A 2 38.89 118.91 -0.11
C ALA A 2 38.66 117.38 -0.02
N ASP A 3 37.77 116.78 -0.80
CA ASP A 3 37.98 116.33 -2.19
C ASP A 3 38.29 114.82 -2.21
N VAL A 4 38.14 114.23 -3.40
CA VAL A 4 38.44 112.86 -3.81
C VAL A 4 37.25 111.89 -3.88
N GLN A 5 36.47 112.14 -4.93
CA GLN A 5 36.27 111.30 -6.12
C GLN A 5 35.21 110.18 -6.16
N GLU A 6 34.14 110.51 -6.91
CA GLU A 6 33.19 109.65 -7.58
C GLU A 6 33.82 108.68 -8.59
N SER A 7 33.23 107.49 -8.71
CA SER A 7 32.97 106.88 -10.02
C SER A 7 31.78 105.91 -9.94
N SER A 8 30.75 106.21 -10.72
CA SER A 8 29.57 105.38 -10.94
C SER A 8 29.86 104.23 -11.91
N THR A 9 29.29 103.04 -11.69
CA THR A 9 28.93 102.12 -12.78
C THR A 9 27.88 101.10 -12.33
N ALA A 10 26.90 100.90 -13.21
CA ALA A 10 25.69 100.08 -13.06
C ALA A 10 25.97 98.56 -13.26
N PRO A 11 24.98 97.66 -13.11
CA PRO A 11 25.18 96.28 -12.66
C PRO A 11 25.64 95.32 -13.76
N SER A 12 26.50 94.37 -13.38
CA SER A 12 26.90 93.22 -14.23
C SER A 12 25.76 92.22 -14.37
N ALA A 13 25.32 92.01 -15.62
CA ALA A 13 24.51 90.87 -16.01
C ALA A 13 25.40 89.62 -16.16
N GLU A 14 25.07 88.56 -15.43
CA GLU A 14 25.66 87.23 -15.57
C GLU A 14 25.41 86.65 -16.99
N LYS A 15 26.46 86.08 -17.59
CA LYS A 15 26.38 85.28 -18.80
C LYS A 15 25.84 83.88 -18.46
N PRO A 16 24.96 83.27 -19.28
CA PRO A 16 24.45 81.93 -19.03
C PRO A 16 25.45 80.85 -19.47
N ASP A 17 25.61 79.83 -18.63
CA ASP A 17 26.32 78.58 -18.90
C ASP A 17 25.68 77.81 -20.08
N ILE A 18 26.45 77.70 -21.16
CA ILE A 18 26.15 76.89 -22.35
C ILE A 18 26.43 75.44 -21.97
N ASN A 19 25.49 74.75 -21.30
CA ASN A 19 25.32 73.28 -21.30
C ASN A 19 24.22 72.78 -20.35
N SER A 20 23.24 73.60 -19.96
CA SER A 20 22.03 73.12 -19.31
C SER A 20 20.89 73.00 -20.34
N PRO A 21 20.20 71.85 -20.42
CA PRO A 21 19.02 71.74 -21.28
C PRO A 21 17.95 72.74 -20.83
N PRO A 22 17.12 73.27 -21.76
CA PRO A 22 16.12 74.29 -21.44
C PRO A 22 15.16 73.80 -20.35
N PRO A 23 14.68 74.70 -19.47
CA PRO A 23 13.80 74.34 -18.36
C PRO A 23 12.52 73.67 -18.87
N GLU A 24 12.23 72.46 -18.38
CA GLU A 24 11.05 71.68 -18.77
C GLU A 24 9.75 72.47 -18.53
N LYS A 25 8.85 72.47 -19.52
CA LYS A 25 7.53 73.10 -19.37
C LYS A 25 6.67 72.35 -18.34
N PRO A 26 5.88 73.04 -17.51
CA PRO A 26 5.06 72.40 -16.46
C PRO A 26 4.00 71.42 -17.02
N SER A 27 3.55 71.62 -18.26
CA SER A 27 2.66 70.71 -18.98
C SER A 27 3.30 69.35 -19.27
N ASP A 28 4.59 69.36 -19.62
CA ASP A 28 5.32 68.15 -20.02
C ASP A 28 5.64 67.30 -18.80
N ILE A 29 5.93 67.95 -17.67
CA ILE A 29 6.09 67.30 -16.37
C ILE A 29 4.80 66.58 -15.98
N THR A 30 3.65 67.27 -16.05
CA THR A 30 2.35 66.68 -15.65
C THR A 30 1.94 65.51 -16.56
N ARG A 31 2.25 65.61 -17.86
CA ARG A 31 2.05 64.53 -18.84
C ARG A 31 2.96 63.34 -18.54
N ARG A 32 4.23 63.56 -18.22
CA ARG A 32 5.17 62.49 -17.79
C ARG A 32 4.67 61.78 -16.55
N THR A 33 4.22 62.51 -15.52
CA THR A 33 3.65 61.92 -14.31
C THR A 33 2.42 61.06 -14.63
N ARG A 34 1.51 61.54 -15.48
CA ARG A 34 0.31 60.78 -15.89
C ARG A 34 0.66 59.50 -16.67
N VAL A 35 1.65 59.55 -17.56
CA VAL A 35 2.11 58.38 -18.33
C VAL A 35 2.74 57.34 -17.40
N VAL A 36 3.64 57.75 -16.49
CA VAL A 36 4.27 56.85 -15.53
C VAL A 36 3.22 56.20 -14.61
N VAL A 37 2.29 56.99 -14.07
CA VAL A 37 1.21 56.48 -13.22
C VAL A 37 0.28 55.54 -13.98
N SER A 38 -0.07 55.86 -15.23
CA SER A 38 -0.90 54.98 -16.07
C SER A 38 -0.21 53.63 -16.34
N PHE A 39 1.10 53.64 -16.58
CA PHE A 39 1.86 52.41 -16.83
C PHE A 39 1.91 51.53 -15.58
N TRP A 40 2.19 52.13 -14.41
CA TRP A 40 2.17 51.42 -13.13
C TRP A 40 0.77 50.92 -12.75
N LEU A 41 -0.29 51.66 -13.07
CA LEU A 41 -1.66 51.22 -12.86
C LEU A 41 -1.96 49.96 -13.69
N ILE A 42 -1.53 49.91 -14.96
CA ILE A 42 -1.69 48.72 -15.81
C ILE A 42 -0.86 47.55 -15.26
N VAL A 43 0.40 47.78 -14.88
CA VAL A 43 1.26 46.73 -14.32
C VAL A 43 0.68 46.17 -13.02
N LEU A 44 0.18 47.01 -12.12
CA LEU A 44 -0.35 46.56 -10.83
C LEU A 44 -1.75 45.94 -10.95
N CYS A 45 -2.65 46.52 -11.75
CA CYS A 45 -4.04 46.07 -11.85
C CYS A 45 -4.27 44.94 -12.86
N LEU A 46 -3.42 44.81 -13.89
CA LEU A 46 -3.57 43.80 -14.94
C LEU A 46 -2.33 42.91 -15.03
N GLY A 47 -1.14 43.50 -15.09
CA GLY A 47 0.12 42.76 -15.28
C GLY A 47 0.40 41.73 -14.18
N LEU A 48 0.48 42.19 -12.92
CA LEU A 48 0.74 41.35 -11.76
C LEU A 48 -0.34 40.28 -11.54
N PRO A 49 -1.66 40.56 -11.55
CA PRO A 49 -2.66 39.51 -11.32
C PRO A 49 -2.72 38.48 -12.45
N ILE A 50 -2.54 38.89 -13.70
CA ILE A 50 -2.45 37.94 -14.83
C ILE A 50 -1.19 37.09 -14.68
N TRP A 51 -0.03 37.72 -14.44
CA TRP A 51 1.23 37.01 -14.26
C TRP A 51 1.17 36.04 -13.09
N TRP A 52 0.62 36.44 -11.95
CA TRP A 52 0.47 35.56 -10.80
C TRP A 52 -0.41 34.36 -11.15
N LYS A 53 -1.57 34.59 -11.78
CA LYS A 53 -2.49 33.51 -12.17
C LYS A 53 -1.90 32.56 -13.21
N THR A 54 -1.10 33.05 -14.15
CA THR A 54 -0.49 32.21 -15.20
C THR A 54 0.78 31.51 -14.76
N THR A 55 1.47 32.01 -13.72
CA THR A 55 2.70 31.41 -13.19
C THR A 55 2.48 30.54 -11.94
N THR A 56 1.32 30.64 -11.29
CA THR A 56 0.95 29.72 -10.20
C THR A 56 0.68 28.33 -10.74
N ILE A 57 1.30 27.34 -10.10
CA ILE A 57 1.03 25.93 -10.37
C ILE A 57 -0.33 25.57 -9.75
N TYR A 58 -1.19 24.89 -10.51
CA TYR A 58 -2.45 24.38 -9.98
C TYR A 58 -2.18 23.30 -8.92
N ARG A 59 -2.80 23.47 -7.75
CA ARG A 59 -2.68 22.54 -6.62
C ARG A 59 -4.05 22.30 -6.02
N ALA A 60 -4.54 21.07 -6.08
CA ALA A 60 -5.76 20.66 -5.40
C ALA A 60 -5.55 20.62 -3.88
N ASN A 61 -6.60 20.92 -3.13
CA ASN A 61 -6.59 20.81 -1.67
C ASN A 61 -6.78 19.34 -1.28
N LEU A 62 -5.91 18.84 -0.41
CA LEU A 62 -5.99 17.48 0.12
C LEU A 62 -6.45 17.51 1.59
N PRO A 63 -7.23 16.52 2.06
CA PRO A 63 -7.62 16.38 3.46
C PRO A 63 -6.45 15.84 4.31
N LEU A 64 -5.42 16.67 4.50
CA LEU A 64 -4.15 16.26 5.12
C LEU A 64 -4.30 15.67 6.52
N ASP A 65 -5.16 16.25 7.36
CA ASP A 65 -5.40 15.77 8.72
C ASP A 65 -5.98 14.35 8.69
N GLY A 66 -7.00 14.11 7.85
CA GLY A 66 -7.59 12.78 7.70
C GLY A 66 -6.60 11.75 7.14
N MET A 67 -5.77 12.13 6.16
CA MET A 67 -4.72 11.24 5.62
C MET A 67 -3.71 10.84 6.70
N LEU A 68 -3.30 11.78 7.56
CA LEU A 68 -2.41 11.52 8.67
C LEU A 68 -3.08 10.68 9.77
N GLU A 69 -4.35 10.92 10.08
CA GLU A 69 -5.13 10.10 11.03
C GLU A 69 -5.25 8.64 10.59
N TRP A 70 -5.42 8.39 9.28
CA TRP A 70 -5.36 7.03 8.71
C TRP A 70 -3.96 6.42 8.88
N ALA A 71 -2.92 7.15 8.49
CA ALA A 71 -1.54 6.67 8.58
C ALA A 71 -1.06 6.41 10.02
N GLU A 72 -1.60 7.14 11.01
CA GLU A 72 -1.29 6.98 12.43
C GLU A 72 -2.20 5.95 13.13
N GLY A 73 -3.11 5.28 12.40
CA GLY A 73 -4.03 4.29 12.96
C GLY A 73 -5.09 4.87 13.90
N LYS A 74 -5.37 6.18 13.81
CA LYS A 74 -6.40 6.87 14.60
C LYS A 74 -7.79 6.75 13.97
N ALA A 75 -7.85 6.74 12.63
CA ALA A 75 -9.11 6.69 11.89
C ALA A 75 -9.78 5.31 11.93
N CYS A 76 -8.99 4.24 11.99
CA CYS A 76 -9.49 2.86 12.04
C CYS A 76 -8.76 2.07 13.13
N ARG A 77 -9.52 1.41 13.98
CA ARG A 77 -9.02 0.35 14.85
C ARG A 77 -9.48 -0.98 14.25
N PRO A 78 -8.60 -1.73 13.58
CA PRO A 78 -9.00 -2.94 12.89
C PRO A 78 -9.48 -3.98 13.90
N VAL A 79 -10.74 -4.38 13.75
CA VAL A 79 -11.38 -5.44 14.54
C VAL A 79 -11.92 -6.47 13.57
N PHE A 80 -11.66 -7.75 13.86
CA PHE A 80 -12.11 -8.89 13.07
C PHE A 80 -13.20 -9.64 13.84
N PRO A 81 -14.48 -9.25 13.67
CA PRO A 81 -15.60 -9.97 14.27
C PRO A 81 -15.85 -11.24 13.47
N LEU A 82 -15.41 -12.40 13.99
CA LEU A 82 -15.70 -13.68 13.37
C LEU A 82 -17.01 -14.24 13.93
N GLN A 83 -17.97 -14.51 13.05
CA GLN A 83 -19.19 -15.20 13.45
C GLN A 83 -18.94 -16.71 13.43
N ILE A 84 -19.24 -17.37 14.55
CA ILE A 84 -19.14 -18.81 14.73
C ILE A 84 -20.55 -19.37 14.95
N SER A 85 -20.98 -20.27 14.08
CA SER A 85 -22.30 -20.87 14.16
C SER A 85 -22.24 -22.16 14.97
N VAL A 86 -23.14 -22.34 15.94
CA VAL A 86 -23.19 -23.53 16.80
C VAL A 86 -24.41 -24.36 16.44
N LYS A 87 -24.20 -25.55 15.85
CA LYS A 87 -25.24 -26.53 15.54
C LYS A 87 -25.37 -27.52 16.70
N ALA A 88 -26.53 -27.50 17.34
CA ALA A 88 -26.82 -28.20 18.59
C ALA A 88 -28.14 -29.00 18.49
N ASP A 89 -28.29 -29.81 17.44
CA ASP A 89 -29.56 -30.45 17.10
C ASP A 89 -30.07 -31.41 18.20
N ALA A 90 -29.15 -32.06 18.90
CA ALA A 90 -29.45 -32.99 20.00
C ALA A 90 -29.85 -32.30 21.32
N LEU A 91 -29.67 -30.98 21.44
CA LEU A 91 -29.96 -30.21 22.66
C LEU A 91 -31.32 -29.51 22.59
N GLN A 92 -31.93 -29.28 23.76
CA GLN A 92 -33.05 -28.35 23.86
C GLN A 92 -32.56 -26.92 23.60
N GLU A 93 -33.39 -26.10 22.98
CA GLU A 93 -32.99 -24.78 22.50
C GLU A 93 -32.55 -23.84 23.64
N ASN A 94 -33.22 -23.90 24.80
CA ASN A 94 -32.83 -23.13 25.98
C ASN A 94 -31.45 -23.54 26.54
N ASP A 95 -31.16 -24.83 26.55
CA ASP A 95 -29.87 -25.35 27.04
C ASP A 95 -28.74 -25.01 26.05
N ALA A 96 -29.03 -25.08 24.75
CA ALA A 96 -28.10 -24.68 23.69
C ALA A 96 -27.79 -23.18 23.75
N GLN A 97 -28.80 -22.32 23.95
CA GLN A 97 -28.61 -20.88 24.13
C GLN A 97 -27.78 -20.58 25.40
N ASN A 98 -28.05 -21.26 26.51
CA ASN A 98 -27.27 -21.07 27.73
C ASN A 98 -25.82 -21.54 27.54
N LEU A 99 -25.60 -22.65 26.83
CA LEU A 99 -24.25 -23.13 26.49
C LEU A 99 -23.51 -22.09 25.64
N VAL A 100 -24.13 -21.57 24.57
CA VAL A 100 -23.55 -20.51 23.72
C VAL A 100 -23.15 -19.28 24.55
N ARG A 101 -24.04 -18.83 25.44
CA ARG A 101 -23.78 -17.68 26.33
C ARG A 101 -22.60 -17.94 27.28
N LEU A 102 -22.55 -19.11 27.90
CA LEU A 102 -21.46 -19.49 28.81
C LEU A 102 -20.13 -19.63 28.06
N THR A 103 -20.15 -20.18 26.83
CA THR A 103 -18.95 -20.28 25.98
C THR A 103 -18.47 -18.91 25.54
N GLN A 104 -19.37 -17.99 25.18
CA GLN A 104 -19.00 -16.60 24.87
C GLN A 104 -18.35 -15.91 26.07
N HIS A 105 -18.89 -16.08 27.28
CA HIS A 105 -18.28 -15.53 28.50
C HIS A 105 -16.88 -16.10 28.74
N ALA A 106 -16.70 -17.42 28.58
CA ALA A 106 -15.40 -18.06 28.72
C ALA A 106 -14.37 -17.62 27.66
N LEU A 107 -14.82 -17.28 26.45
CA LEU A 107 -13.97 -16.70 25.40
C LEU A 107 -13.58 -15.25 25.70
N ASP A 108 -14.54 -14.44 26.15
CA ASP A 108 -14.30 -13.03 26.47
C ASP A 108 -13.35 -12.89 27.68
N ASP A 109 -13.41 -13.81 28.65
CA ASP A 109 -12.49 -13.85 29.80
C ASP A 109 -11.04 -14.17 29.42
N HIS A 110 -10.83 -15.01 28.39
CA HIS A 110 -9.49 -15.42 27.93
C HIS A 110 -8.91 -14.54 26.82
N ASN A 111 -9.66 -13.55 26.31
CA ASN A 111 -9.23 -12.80 25.14
C ASN A 111 -8.28 -11.66 25.49
N ASP A 112 -6.99 -11.91 25.35
CA ASP A 112 -5.93 -10.90 25.52
C ASP A 112 -5.82 -9.91 24.34
N PHE A 113 -6.44 -10.18 23.18
CA PHE A 113 -6.32 -9.35 21.97
C PHE A 113 -7.67 -8.81 21.51
N SER A 114 -7.91 -7.52 21.78
CA SER A 114 -9.13 -6.79 21.41
C SER A 114 -9.36 -6.61 19.90
N GLY A 115 -8.39 -6.95 19.05
CA GLY A 115 -8.56 -6.91 17.60
C GLY A 115 -9.26 -8.14 17.03
N HIS A 116 -9.33 -9.26 17.75
CA HIS A 116 -9.91 -10.51 17.26
C HIS A 116 -11.01 -10.99 18.19
N HIS A 117 -12.26 -10.92 17.73
CA HIS A 117 -13.42 -11.29 18.53
C HIS A 117 -14.19 -12.42 17.86
N LEU A 118 -14.24 -13.56 18.53
CA LEU A 118 -15.12 -14.65 18.17
C LEU A 118 -16.51 -14.39 18.75
N ARG A 119 -17.53 -14.36 17.90
CA ARG A 119 -18.93 -14.14 18.27
C ARG A 119 -19.74 -15.38 17.95
N LEU A 120 -20.26 -16.02 18.98
CA LEU A 120 -21.03 -17.26 18.82
C LEU A 120 -22.50 -16.95 18.58
N GLN A 121 -23.09 -17.67 17.64
CA GLN A 121 -24.52 -17.65 17.36
C GLN A 121 -25.05 -19.08 17.30
N LEU A 122 -26.26 -19.30 17.83
CA LEU A 122 -26.92 -20.59 17.72
C LEU A 122 -27.52 -20.74 16.31
N ALA A 123 -27.22 -21.85 15.64
CA ALA A 123 -27.77 -22.15 14.32
C ALA A 123 -29.28 -22.47 14.44
N PRO A 124 -30.13 -21.95 13.53
CA PRO A 124 -31.54 -22.33 13.48
C PRO A 124 -31.69 -23.81 13.10
N LYS A 125 -32.68 -24.49 13.69
CA LYS A 125 -32.95 -25.93 13.45
C LYS A 125 -33.60 -26.23 12.09
N GLU A 126 -34.19 -25.23 11.44
CA GLU A 126 -34.85 -25.39 10.13
C GLU A 126 -34.08 -24.66 9.01
N SER A 127 -33.47 -25.46 8.13
CA SER A 127 -32.84 -25.10 6.83
C SER A 127 -31.68 -24.06 6.85
N PRO A 128 -30.69 -24.21 5.96
CA PRO A 128 -29.63 -23.22 5.82
C PRO A 128 -30.23 -21.94 5.23
N THR A 129 -30.30 -20.88 6.03
CA THR A 129 -30.59 -19.54 5.51
C THR A 129 -29.47 -19.13 4.56
N THR A 130 -29.81 -18.39 3.52
CA THR A 130 -28.91 -17.92 2.44
C THR A 130 -27.77 -17.00 2.91
N ASP A 131 -27.64 -16.76 4.22
CA ASP A 131 -26.71 -15.83 4.88
C ASP A 131 -25.48 -16.53 5.50
N ASP A 132 -25.30 -17.84 5.25
CA ASP A 132 -24.13 -18.63 5.68
C ASP A 132 -22.78 -18.10 5.15
N SER A 133 -22.79 -17.10 4.24
CA SER A 133 -21.58 -16.48 3.69
C SER A 133 -20.73 -15.73 4.72
N HIS A 134 -21.31 -15.38 5.87
CA HIS A 134 -20.64 -14.63 6.94
C HIS A 134 -20.11 -15.51 8.09
N VAL A 135 -20.31 -16.83 8.03
CA VAL A 135 -19.89 -17.76 9.08
C VAL A 135 -18.45 -18.21 8.84
N ALA A 136 -17.56 -17.93 9.80
CA ALA A 136 -16.15 -18.30 9.71
C ALA A 136 -15.90 -19.78 10.05
N LEU A 137 -16.67 -20.34 10.99
CA LEU A 137 -16.57 -21.72 11.44
C LEU A 137 -17.94 -22.19 11.96
N THR A 138 -18.30 -23.44 11.65
CA THR A 138 -19.48 -24.10 12.24
C THR A 138 -19.05 -25.13 13.27
N ILE A 139 -19.58 -25.07 14.48
CA ILE A 139 -19.39 -26.10 15.50
C ILE A 139 -20.54 -27.08 15.41
N GLN A 140 -20.23 -28.36 15.26
CA GLN A 140 -21.22 -29.43 15.26
C GLN A 140 -21.14 -30.22 16.57
N LEU A 141 -22.15 -30.05 17.43
CA LEU A 141 -22.22 -30.72 18.72
C LEU A 141 -22.94 -32.07 18.58
N THR A 142 -22.26 -33.14 18.99
CA THR A 142 -22.80 -34.51 18.96
C THR A 142 -22.68 -35.18 20.33
N PRO A 143 -23.70 -35.94 20.79
CA PRO A 143 -23.57 -36.73 22.01
C PRO A 143 -22.51 -37.83 21.87
N GLY A 144 -21.63 -37.99 22.86
CA GLY A 144 -20.57 -39.01 22.91
C GLY A 144 -20.28 -39.53 24.32
N GLU A 145 -19.24 -40.35 24.47
CA GLU A 145 -18.82 -40.89 25.78
C GLU A 145 -17.89 -39.95 26.56
N SER A 146 -17.12 -39.13 25.86
CA SER A 146 -16.16 -38.19 26.41
C SER A 146 -16.10 -36.90 25.57
N ASN A 147 -15.48 -35.86 26.11
CA ASN A 147 -15.19 -34.65 25.35
C ASN A 147 -14.10 -34.97 24.31
N SER A 148 -14.40 -34.77 23.04
CA SER A 148 -13.42 -34.80 21.96
C SER A 148 -13.73 -33.74 20.92
N ALA A 149 -12.69 -33.23 20.27
CA ALA A 149 -12.80 -32.26 19.19
C ALA A 149 -12.03 -32.78 17.98
N SER A 150 -12.63 -32.65 16.80
CA SER A 150 -11.97 -32.92 15.52
C SER A 150 -12.42 -31.91 14.48
N LEU A 151 -11.44 -31.28 13.82
CA LEU A 151 -11.71 -30.40 12.69
C LEU A 151 -11.87 -31.25 11.43
N ASP A 152 -12.91 -30.98 10.66
CA ASP A 152 -13.14 -31.59 9.36
C ASP A 152 -12.02 -31.21 8.37
N SER A 153 -11.63 -32.12 7.46
CA SER A 153 -10.56 -31.85 6.51
C SER A 153 -10.98 -30.96 5.34
N ASP A 154 -12.25 -31.07 4.94
CA ASP A 154 -12.75 -30.57 3.67
C ASP A 154 -13.64 -29.34 3.86
N SER A 155 -14.18 -29.15 5.07
CA SER A 155 -15.09 -28.06 5.42
C SER A 155 -14.61 -27.28 6.65
N ALA A 156 -15.14 -26.07 6.85
CA ALA A 156 -14.91 -25.26 8.05
C ALA A 156 -15.85 -25.70 9.18
N VAL A 157 -15.79 -26.98 9.56
CA VAL A 157 -16.63 -27.59 10.60
C VAL A 157 -15.76 -28.17 11.72
N LEU A 158 -16.02 -27.75 12.95
CA LEU A 158 -15.42 -28.30 14.16
C LEU A 158 -16.42 -29.24 14.83
N ASN A 159 -16.15 -30.54 14.75
CA ASN A 159 -16.96 -31.56 15.39
C ASN A 159 -16.56 -31.68 16.85
N ILE A 160 -17.52 -31.55 17.75
CA ILE A 160 -17.30 -31.69 19.19
C ILE A 160 -18.25 -32.75 19.73
N ALA A 161 -17.69 -33.84 20.27
CA ALA A 161 -18.44 -34.82 21.02
C ALA A 161 -18.49 -34.41 22.50
N TYR A 162 -19.64 -34.55 23.14
CA TYR A 162 -19.81 -34.23 24.56
C TYR A 162 -20.56 -35.33 25.30
N PRO A 163 -20.20 -35.63 26.57
CA PRO A 163 -20.94 -36.59 27.36
C PRO A 163 -22.25 -35.96 27.87
N PRO A 164 -23.37 -36.70 27.95
CA PRO A 164 -24.68 -36.14 28.28
C PRO A 164 -24.74 -35.43 29.65
N ASN A 165 -23.86 -35.79 30.58
CA ASN A 165 -23.74 -35.19 31.91
C ASN A 165 -23.03 -33.83 31.92
N ALA A 166 -22.37 -33.42 30.83
CA ALA A 166 -21.67 -32.14 30.72
C ALA A 166 -22.56 -30.98 30.24
N VAL A 167 -23.82 -31.26 29.89
CA VAL A 167 -24.79 -30.23 29.46
C VAL A 167 -25.12 -29.32 30.66
N PRO A 168 -24.90 -28.00 30.55
CA PRO A 168 -25.15 -27.10 31.66
C PRO A 168 -26.64 -26.91 31.92
N SER A 169 -27.03 -26.94 33.20
CA SER A 169 -28.37 -26.53 33.62
C SER A 169 -28.59 -25.03 33.38
N SER A 170 -29.84 -24.60 33.18
CA SER A 170 -30.17 -23.19 32.93
C SER A 170 -29.75 -22.23 34.05
N SER A 171 -29.52 -22.74 35.27
CA SER A 171 -29.06 -21.98 36.44
C SER A 171 -27.54 -21.95 36.63
N SER A 172 -26.78 -22.69 35.82
CA SER A 172 -25.32 -22.78 35.98
C SER A 172 -24.63 -21.49 35.53
N SER A 173 -23.75 -20.94 36.37
CA SER A 173 -22.92 -19.78 36.07
C SER A 173 -21.64 -20.12 35.29
N SER A 174 -21.24 -21.39 35.28
CA SER A 174 -20.09 -21.91 34.54
C SER A 174 -20.38 -23.32 34.01
N SER A 175 -19.64 -23.74 32.98
CA SER A 175 -19.77 -25.06 32.37
C SER A 175 -18.40 -25.56 31.93
N THR A 176 -18.06 -26.80 32.28
CA THR A 176 -16.84 -27.46 31.83
C THR A 176 -16.83 -27.67 30.32
N LEU A 177 -18.00 -27.95 29.73
CA LEU A 177 -18.17 -28.05 28.28
C LEU A 177 -17.96 -26.69 27.60
N ALA A 178 -18.50 -25.61 28.18
CA ALA A 178 -18.29 -24.26 27.64
C ALA A 178 -16.81 -23.85 27.64
N THR A 179 -16.10 -24.10 28.75
CA THR A 179 -14.65 -23.84 28.84
C THR A 179 -13.86 -24.71 27.86
N TYR A 180 -14.25 -25.98 27.69
CA TYR A 180 -13.62 -26.87 26.70
C TYR A 180 -13.78 -26.34 25.28
N ILE A 181 -15.01 -25.98 24.87
CA ILE A 181 -15.28 -25.41 23.54
C ILE A 181 -14.50 -24.10 23.34
N ALA A 182 -14.45 -23.23 24.36
CA ALA A 182 -13.71 -21.98 24.28
C ALA A 182 -12.21 -22.20 24.03
N ASN A 183 -11.59 -23.17 24.72
CA ASN A 183 -10.17 -23.50 24.54
C ASN A 183 -9.88 -24.08 23.14
N GLU A 184 -10.74 -24.96 22.63
CA GLU A 184 -10.60 -25.53 21.29
C GLU A 184 -10.73 -24.47 20.19
N LEU A 185 -11.67 -23.52 20.34
CA LEU A 185 -11.82 -22.39 19.44
C LEU A 185 -10.59 -21.48 19.46
N GLN A 186 -10.07 -21.16 20.65
CA GLN A 186 -8.86 -20.37 20.77
C GLN A 186 -7.68 -21.07 20.09
N SER A 187 -7.50 -22.37 20.33
CA SER A 187 -6.46 -23.17 19.67
C SER A 187 -6.60 -23.17 18.16
N THR A 188 -7.83 -23.18 17.64
CA THR A 188 -8.10 -23.17 16.20
C THR A 188 -7.70 -21.84 15.54
N PHE A 189 -7.92 -20.70 16.21
CA PHE A 189 -7.65 -19.36 15.67
C PHE A 189 -6.34 -18.72 16.16
N ILE A 190 -5.53 -19.42 16.96
CA ILE A 190 -4.31 -18.85 17.54
C ILE A 190 -3.28 -18.44 16.47
N GLU A 191 -3.16 -19.21 15.38
CA GLU A 191 -2.26 -18.88 14.27
C GLU A 191 -2.69 -17.56 13.62
N GLU A 192 -3.99 -17.40 13.33
CA GLU A 192 -4.56 -16.17 12.77
C GLU A 192 -4.34 -14.97 13.69
N GLN A 193 -4.69 -15.13 14.98
CA GLN A 193 -4.53 -14.08 15.99
C GLN A 193 -3.07 -13.62 16.08
N SER A 194 -2.12 -14.56 16.05
CA SER A 194 -0.70 -14.25 16.12
C SER A 194 -0.20 -13.46 14.91
N ILE A 195 -0.65 -13.82 13.70
CA ILE A 195 -0.28 -13.14 12.47
C ILE A 195 -0.86 -11.72 12.45
N ILE A 196 -2.15 -11.56 12.77
CA ILE A 196 -2.81 -10.26 12.77
C ILE A 196 -2.17 -9.34 13.83
N SER A 197 -1.94 -9.83 15.05
CA SER A 197 -1.26 -9.05 16.11
C SER A 197 0.14 -8.58 15.68
N TYR A 198 0.89 -9.45 15.00
CA TYR A 198 2.19 -9.09 14.43
C TYR A 198 2.09 -8.02 13.33
N LEU A 199 1.13 -8.12 12.41
CA LEU A 199 0.93 -7.13 11.34
C LEU A 199 0.52 -5.75 11.88
N LEU A 200 -0.39 -5.70 12.85
CA LEU A 200 -0.85 -4.45 13.44
C LEU A 200 0.24 -3.75 14.27
N SER A 201 1.07 -4.52 14.98
CA SER A 201 2.18 -3.96 15.77
C SER A 201 3.29 -3.41 14.90
N THR A 202 3.73 -4.18 13.90
CA THR A 202 4.84 -3.80 13.00
C THR A 202 4.51 -2.59 12.12
N SER A 203 3.26 -2.43 11.72
CA SER A 203 2.80 -1.26 10.96
C SER A 203 2.73 0.02 11.81
N SER A 204 2.30 -0.10 13.07
CA SER A 204 2.19 1.04 13.99
C SER A 204 3.57 1.53 14.47
N ALA A 205 4.48 0.59 14.76
CA ALA A 205 5.84 0.89 15.15
C ALA A 205 6.75 -0.33 14.85
N PRO A 206 7.75 -0.18 13.96
CA PRO A 206 8.59 -1.31 13.53
C PRO A 206 9.41 -1.95 14.66
N ASP A 207 9.70 -1.21 15.73
CA ASP A 207 10.45 -1.70 16.91
C ASP A 207 9.55 -2.11 18.09
N ALA A 208 8.22 -2.01 17.96
CA ALA A 208 7.30 -2.35 19.04
C ALA A 208 7.14 -3.86 19.17
N LYS A 209 7.26 -4.36 20.41
CA LYS A 209 6.99 -5.77 20.70
C LYS A 209 5.48 -6.01 20.66
N PRO A 210 4.98 -6.95 19.85
CA PRO A 210 3.55 -7.28 19.83
C PRO A 210 3.08 -7.77 21.22
N PRO A 211 1.92 -7.29 21.71
CA PRO A 211 1.37 -7.76 22.97
C PRO A 211 0.97 -9.24 22.86
N GLY A 212 1.26 -10.02 23.92
CA GLY A 212 0.85 -11.43 24.03
C GLY A 212 1.69 -12.44 23.24
N LEU A 213 2.69 -12.04 22.45
CA LEU A 213 3.52 -12.96 21.66
C LEU A 213 4.87 -13.28 22.30
N SER A 214 5.26 -14.56 22.21
CA SER A 214 6.57 -15.04 22.65
C SER A 214 7.66 -14.65 21.64
N PRO A 215 8.93 -14.46 22.05
CA PRO A 215 10.01 -14.07 21.14
C PRO A 215 10.23 -15.10 20.02
N GLU A 216 9.98 -16.39 20.28
CA GLU A 216 10.08 -17.47 19.29
C GLU A 216 8.99 -17.34 18.22
N THR A 217 7.75 -17.04 18.61
CA THR A 217 6.65 -16.84 17.65
C THR A 217 6.90 -15.62 16.76
N VAL A 218 7.47 -14.54 17.30
CA VAL A 218 7.83 -13.35 16.53
C VAL A 218 8.91 -13.67 15.47
N ASP A 219 9.93 -14.47 15.82
CA ASP A 219 10.96 -14.89 14.86
C ASP A 219 10.40 -15.82 13.77
N GLN A 220 9.46 -16.71 14.12
CA GLN A 220 8.78 -17.54 13.12
C GLN A 220 7.92 -16.70 12.16
N LEU A 221 7.18 -15.72 12.68
CA LEU A 221 6.33 -14.82 11.89
C LEU A 221 7.16 -13.88 11.00
N SER A 222 8.30 -13.37 11.48
CA SER A 222 9.20 -12.53 10.68
C SER A 222 9.83 -13.32 9.52
N LYS A 223 10.27 -14.57 9.79
CA LYS A 223 10.77 -15.50 8.76
C LYS A 223 9.69 -15.81 7.74
N ARG A 224 8.45 -16.04 8.19
CA ARG A 224 7.30 -16.27 7.29
C ARG A 224 7.05 -15.07 6.39
N THR A 225 6.97 -13.86 6.96
CA THR A 225 6.72 -12.61 6.23
C THR A 225 7.80 -12.36 5.17
N THR A 226 9.06 -12.65 5.49
CA THR A 226 10.17 -12.50 4.54
C THR A 226 10.16 -13.57 3.45
N ARG A 227 9.56 -14.75 3.71
CA ARG A 227 9.48 -15.85 2.74
C ARG A 227 8.28 -15.76 1.80
N SER A 228 7.17 -15.21 2.27
CA SER A 228 5.95 -15.03 1.50
C SER A 228 6.08 -13.90 0.48
N LEU A 229 5.33 -14.03 -0.62
CA LEU A 229 5.12 -13.00 -1.61
C LEU A 229 4.33 -11.84 -0.99
N ARG A 230 4.75 -10.62 -1.35
CA ARG A 230 3.95 -9.41 -1.14
C ARG A 230 2.64 -9.56 -1.90
N TYR A 231 1.57 -9.03 -1.34
CA TYR A 231 0.27 -9.08 -1.98
C TYR A 231 0.35 -8.40 -3.37
N ALA A 232 -0.24 -9.05 -4.35
CA ALA A 232 -0.56 -8.44 -5.64
C ALA A 232 -1.96 -8.91 -6.06
N PRO A 233 -2.74 -8.06 -6.76
CA PRO A 233 -4.04 -8.45 -7.27
C PRO A 233 -3.93 -9.52 -8.35
N THR A 234 -2.83 -9.52 -9.12
CA THR A 234 -2.54 -10.49 -10.17
C THR A 234 -1.14 -11.06 -9.98
N TYR A 235 -0.99 -12.39 -10.10
CA TYR A 235 0.30 -13.07 -10.18
C TYR A 235 0.47 -13.74 -11.55
N HIS A 236 1.68 -13.63 -12.10
CA HIS A 236 2.07 -14.39 -13.30
C HIS A 236 2.73 -15.70 -12.87
N LEU A 237 2.18 -16.84 -13.28
CA LEU A 237 2.73 -18.17 -13.00
C LEU A 237 3.45 -18.68 -14.25
N THR A 238 4.74 -18.98 -14.14
CA THR A 238 5.53 -19.48 -15.27
C THR A 238 5.93 -20.93 -15.04
N PHE A 239 5.44 -21.87 -15.87
CA PHE A 239 5.81 -23.28 -15.81
C PHE A 239 6.92 -23.57 -16.82
N SER A 240 8.06 -24.03 -16.33
CA SER A 240 9.26 -24.23 -17.14
C SER A 240 9.74 -25.67 -17.07
N LEU A 241 9.89 -26.33 -18.21
CA LEU A 241 10.53 -27.64 -18.32
C LEU A 241 11.99 -27.49 -18.74
N PHE A 242 12.92 -27.79 -17.86
CA PHE A 242 14.36 -27.67 -18.09
C PHE A 242 15.02 -29.05 -18.17
N THR A 243 15.87 -29.24 -19.19
CA THR A 243 16.66 -30.45 -19.36
C THR A 243 18.09 -30.11 -19.78
N ALA A 244 19.08 -30.87 -19.31
CA ALA A 244 20.47 -30.71 -19.73
C ALA A 244 20.72 -31.18 -21.18
N GLY A 245 19.80 -31.97 -21.75
CA GLY A 245 19.92 -32.55 -23.09
C GLY A 245 18.94 -31.95 -24.10
N ALA A 246 18.79 -32.64 -25.23
CA ALA A 246 17.80 -32.32 -26.28
C ALA A 246 16.38 -32.82 -25.94
N VAL A 247 16.25 -33.62 -24.89
CA VAL A 247 15.09 -34.45 -24.56
C VAL A 247 14.85 -34.40 -23.04
N PRO A 248 13.60 -34.34 -22.55
CA PRO A 248 12.35 -34.17 -23.30
C PRO A 248 12.20 -32.77 -23.92
N ASN A 249 11.58 -32.72 -25.10
CA ASN A 249 11.31 -31.46 -25.81
C ASN A 249 9.82 -31.11 -25.89
N THR A 250 8.94 -32.03 -25.49
CA THR A 250 7.49 -31.85 -25.48
C THR A 250 6.89 -32.39 -24.19
N TRP A 251 5.75 -31.83 -23.81
CA TRP A 251 5.05 -32.16 -22.57
C TRP A 251 3.58 -31.76 -22.65
N ASP A 252 2.71 -32.50 -21.96
CA ASP A 252 1.27 -32.24 -21.89
C ASP A 252 0.92 -31.30 -20.72
N ILE A 253 1.58 -30.13 -20.66
CA ILE A 253 1.43 -29.19 -19.54
C ILE A 253 0.04 -28.55 -19.47
N GLU A 254 -0.55 -28.22 -20.62
CA GLU A 254 -1.88 -27.59 -20.69
C GLU A 254 -2.93 -28.49 -19.99
N ALA A 255 -2.94 -29.78 -20.34
CA ALA A 255 -3.83 -30.77 -19.76
C ALA A 255 -3.56 -30.97 -18.26
N ALA A 256 -2.28 -31.04 -17.87
CA ALA A 256 -1.90 -31.20 -16.47
C ALA A 256 -2.30 -30.00 -15.59
N ILE A 257 -2.19 -28.77 -16.11
CA ILE A 257 -2.63 -27.56 -15.41
C ILE A 257 -4.14 -27.55 -15.25
N GLU A 258 -4.88 -27.82 -16.34
CA GLU A 258 -6.34 -27.86 -16.33
C GLU A 258 -6.89 -28.91 -15.34
N GLU A 259 -6.26 -30.09 -15.25
CA GLU A 259 -6.70 -31.18 -14.37
C GLU A 259 -6.26 -30.98 -12.90
N TYR A 260 -5.01 -30.57 -12.65
CA TYR A 260 -4.42 -30.63 -11.30
C TYR A 260 -4.22 -29.29 -10.61
N MET A 261 -4.09 -28.19 -11.35
CA MET A 261 -3.80 -26.86 -10.78
C MET A 261 -5.01 -25.95 -10.80
N LYS A 262 -5.78 -25.97 -11.89
CA LYS A 262 -6.92 -25.07 -12.08
C LYS A 262 -7.96 -25.12 -10.95
N PRO A 263 -8.34 -26.28 -10.38
CA PRO A 263 -9.25 -26.30 -9.24
C PRO A 263 -8.75 -25.46 -8.05
N MET A 264 -7.44 -25.46 -7.79
CA MET A 264 -6.85 -24.65 -6.73
C MET A 264 -6.82 -23.17 -7.10
N LEU A 265 -6.50 -22.84 -8.36
CA LEU A 265 -6.47 -21.46 -8.84
C LEU A 265 -7.87 -20.82 -8.82
N ASP A 266 -8.90 -21.58 -9.19
CA ASP A 266 -10.30 -21.13 -9.17
C ASP A 266 -10.76 -20.84 -7.73
N ILE A 267 -10.36 -21.69 -6.76
CA ILE A 267 -10.63 -21.48 -5.34
C ILE A 267 -9.92 -20.22 -4.80
N LEU A 268 -8.73 -19.91 -5.30
CA LEU A 268 -7.97 -18.69 -4.95
C LEU A 268 -8.45 -17.44 -5.69
N GLY A 269 -9.27 -17.59 -6.74
CA GLY A 269 -9.79 -16.52 -7.60
C GLY A 269 -10.40 -15.31 -6.88
N PRO A 270 -11.16 -15.48 -5.77
CA PRO A 270 -11.67 -14.35 -5.01
C PRO A 270 -10.56 -13.46 -4.39
N ILE A 271 -9.40 -14.05 -4.07
CA ILE A 271 -8.28 -13.39 -3.40
C ILE A 271 -7.28 -12.84 -4.42
N HIS A 272 -6.97 -13.61 -5.47
CA HIS A 272 -5.95 -13.28 -6.47
C HIS A 272 -6.36 -13.73 -7.87
N ASN A 273 -5.95 -12.94 -8.87
CA ASN A 273 -6.01 -13.35 -10.27
C ASN A 273 -4.69 -13.99 -10.68
N PHE A 274 -4.77 -14.98 -11.58
CA PHE A 274 -3.60 -15.68 -12.10
C PHE A 274 -3.57 -15.67 -13.62
N THR A 275 -2.39 -15.45 -14.17
CA THR A 275 -2.09 -15.59 -15.60
C THR A 275 -0.96 -16.59 -15.75
N ILE A 276 -1.01 -17.43 -16.78
CA ILE A 276 -0.13 -18.58 -16.90
C ILE A 276 0.67 -18.50 -18.19
N ASP A 277 1.99 -18.68 -18.08
CA ASP A 277 2.90 -18.87 -19.20
C ASP A 277 3.60 -20.22 -19.07
N THR A 278 3.89 -20.86 -20.20
CA THR A 278 4.62 -22.14 -20.24
C THR A 278 5.82 -22.04 -21.15
N GLN A 279 6.92 -22.70 -20.77
CA GLN A 279 8.14 -22.72 -21.57
C GLN A 279 8.90 -24.05 -21.43
N VAL A 280 9.66 -24.38 -22.48
CA VAL A 280 10.57 -25.53 -22.52
C VAL A 280 11.96 -25.01 -22.85
N GLN A 281 12.94 -25.30 -21.98
CA GLN A 281 14.33 -24.95 -22.20
C GLN A 281 15.18 -26.21 -22.30
N LEU A 282 15.76 -26.40 -23.48
CA LEU A 282 16.72 -27.47 -23.74
C LEU A 282 18.14 -27.00 -23.44
N TYR A 283 19.03 -27.95 -23.17
CA TYR A 283 20.44 -27.71 -22.86
C TYR A 283 20.66 -26.74 -21.68
N ALA A 284 19.76 -26.78 -20.69
CA ALA A 284 19.85 -26.03 -19.46
C ALA A 284 20.75 -26.77 -18.46
N THR A 285 21.99 -26.30 -18.33
CA THR A 285 22.90 -26.76 -17.28
C THR A 285 22.61 -26.05 -15.96
N PRO A 286 22.34 -26.78 -14.85
CA PRO A 286 22.20 -26.17 -13.54
C PRO A 286 23.56 -25.69 -13.03
N GLY A 287 23.53 -24.71 -12.13
CA GLY A 287 24.76 -24.17 -11.52
C GLY A 287 25.49 -25.20 -10.64
N ALA A 288 24.71 -26.01 -9.92
CA ALA A 288 25.21 -27.16 -9.15
C ALA A 288 24.99 -28.47 -9.91
N GLN A 289 26.05 -29.27 -10.04
CA GLN A 289 26.05 -30.53 -10.81
C GLN A 289 26.29 -31.77 -9.93
N SER A 290 26.25 -31.62 -8.60
CA SER A 290 26.39 -32.74 -7.68
C SER A 290 25.20 -33.70 -7.83
N GLN A 291 25.48 -35.01 -7.79
CA GLN A 291 24.44 -36.05 -7.85
C GLN A 291 23.55 -36.04 -6.61
N VAL A 292 24.12 -35.61 -5.48
CA VAL A 292 23.41 -35.36 -4.23
C VAL A 292 23.57 -33.89 -3.90
N LEU A 293 22.48 -33.13 -4.00
CA LEU A 293 22.45 -31.69 -3.75
C LEU A 293 22.44 -31.44 -2.25
N SER A 294 23.47 -30.74 -1.76
CA SER A 294 23.50 -30.18 -0.42
C SER A 294 22.67 -28.90 -0.32
N LYS A 295 22.46 -28.37 0.89
CA LYS A 295 21.74 -27.09 1.09
C LYS A 295 22.34 -25.91 0.31
N ASP A 296 23.67 -25.87 0.19
CA ASP A 296 24.37 -24.81 -0.55
C ASP A 296 24.25 -25.01 -2.08
N ASP A 297 24.18 -26.27 -2.52
CA ASP A 297 23.91 -26.61 -3.92
C ASP A 297 22.49 -26.19 -4.33
N LEU A 298 21.50 -26.29 -3.43
CA LEU A 298 20.13 -25.85 -3.71
C LEU A 298 20.07 -24.35 -4.00
N ALA A 299 20.84 -23.53 -3.28
CA ALA A 299 20.86 -22.08 -3.49
C ALA A 299 21.52 -21.68 -4.82
N SER A 300 22.53 -22.44 -5.25
CA SER A 300 23.28 -22.22 -6.49
C SER A 300 22.73 -22.99 -7.71
N PHE A 301 21.67 -23.77 -7.51
CA PHE A 301 21.08 -24.60 -8.56
C PHE A 301 20.53 -23.77 -9.74
N ILE A 302 19.82 -22.68 -9.43
CA ILE A 302 19.28 -21.77 -10.45
C ILE A 302 20.43 -20.98 -11.05
N ASN A 303 20.75 -21.27 -12.32
CA ASN A 303 21.70 -20.47 -13.08
C ASN A 303 21.01 -19.27 -13.72
N ALA A 304 20.79 -18.21 -12.93
CA ALA A 304 20.13 -16.99 -13.38
C ALA A 304 20.86 -16.28 -14.55
N ALA A 305 22.14 -16.59 -14.80
CA ALA A 305 22.91 -16.04 -15.91
C ALA A 305 22.61 -16.75 -17.24
N GLU A 306 22.22 -18.02 -17.21
CA GLU A 306 22.02 -18.84 -18.41
C GLU A 306 20.55 -19.16 -18.70
N TRP A 307 19.66 -19.09 -17.70
CA TRP A 307 18.26 -19.44 -17.86
C TRP A 307 17.43 -18.19 -18.21
N PRO A 308 16.91 -18.06 -19.45
CA PRO A 308 16.07 -16.94 -19.84
C PRO A 308 14.68 -17.12 -19.21
N LEU A 309 14.52 -16.67 -17.97
CA LEU A 309 13.22 -16.61 -17.33
C LEU A 309 12.45 -15.45 -17.95
N SER A 310 11.33 -15.75 -18.59
CA SER A 310 10.46 -14.73 -19.19
C SER A 310 9.90 -13.83 -18.09
N PRO A 311 10.28 -12.53 -18.03
CA PRO A 311 9.70 -11.62 -17.05
C PRO A 311 8.25 -11.35 -17.41
N SER A 312 7.42 -11.07 -16.39
CA SER A 312 6.02 -10.71 -16.62
C SER A 312 5.87 -9.46 -17.49
N ILE A 313 4.92 -9.51 -18.41
CA ILE A 313 4.49 -8.37 -19.21
C ILE A 313 3.38 -7.68 -18.41
N GLY A 314 3.63 -6.46 -17.90
CA GLY A 314 2.59 -5.65 -17.24
C GLY A 314 2.81 -5.36 -15.75
N GLY A 315 3.98 -5.66 -15.18
CA GLY A 315 4.37 -5.20 -13.84
C GLY A 315 3.87 -6.04 -12.67
N ALA A 316 3.07 -7.08 -12.89
CA ALA A 316 2.66 -8.01 -11.84
C ALA A 316 3.79 -9.00 -11.48
N PRO A 317 3.94 -9.40 -10.21
CA PRO A 317 5.00 -10.30 -9.77
C PRO A 317 4.90 -11.70 -10.41
N THR A 318 6.05 -12.27 -10.77
CA THR A 318 6.15 -13.60 -11.41
C THR A 318 6.55 -14.66 -10.39
N VAL A 319 5.86 -15.80 -10.41
CA VAL A 319 6.17 -17.00 -9.63
C VAL A 319 6.62 -18.11 -10.58
N ASN A 320 7.84 -18.60 -10.38
CA ASN A 320 8.47 -19.55 -11.29
C ASN A 320 8.32 -21.00 -10.79
N PHE A 321 7.70 -21.85 -11.58
CA PHE A 321 7.61 -23.29 -11.33
C PHE A 321 8.47 -24.03 -12.34
N VAL A 322 9.59 -24.59 -11.87
CA VAL A 322 10.57 -25.24 -12.73
C VAL A 322 10.55 -26.75 -12.48
N ILE A 323 10.36 -27.52 -13.54
CA ILE A 323 10.60 -28.95 -13.55
C ILE A 323 11.94 -29.18 -14.22
N TYR A 324 12.92 -29.65 -13.45
CA TYR A 324 14.22 -30.03 -13.98
C TYR A 324 14.29 -31.54 -14.15
N VAL A 325 14.57 -31.99 -15.37
CA VAL A 325 14.72 -33.40 -15.69
C VAL A 325 16.16 -33.85 -15.44
N GLY A 326 16.35 -34.70 -14.44
CA GLY A 326 17.68 -35.19 -14.07
C GLY A 326 17.66 -36.26 -12.99
N ASP A 327 18.81 -36.90 -12.80
CA ASP A 327 19.01 -38.01 -11.86
C ASP A 327 19.46 -37.59 -10.45
N GLN A 328 19.51 -36.29 -10.21
CA GLN A 328 19.98 -35.71 -8.96
C GLN A 328 19.00 -35.98 -7.81
N LYS A 329 19.52 -36.10 -6.59
CA LYS A 329 18.75 -36.28 -5.36
C LYS A 329 19.06 -35.18 -4.37
N ILE A 330 18.09 -34.79 -3.55
CA ILE A 330 18.32 -33.81 -2.48
C ILE A 330 18.86 -34.56 -1.26
N GLY A 331 20.08 -34.22 -0.83
CA GLY A 331 20.68 -34.68 0.41
C GLY A 331 20.22 -33.79 1.56
N LEU A 332 19.09 -34.13 2.18
CA LEU A 332 18.70 -33.55 3.47
C LEU A 332 19.31 -34.38 4.61
N ASP A 333 19.82 -33.71 5.65
CA ASP A 333 20.31 -34.29 6.91
C ASP A 333 19.18 -34.91 7.77
N SER A 334 18.18 -35.56 7.16
CA SER A 334 17.10 -36.21 7.89
C SER A 334 17.41 -37.69 8.08
N GLU A 335 17.50 -38.12 9.34
CA GLU A 335 17.65 -39.53 9.75
C GLU A 335 16.47 -40.42 9.30
N ALA A 336 15.41 -39.84 8.73
CA ALA A 336 14.32 -40.54 8.05
C ALA A 336 14.51 -40.45 6.53
N GLY A 337 14.94 -41.55 5.89
CA GLY A 337 15.37 -41.67 4.50
C GLY A 337 14.35 -41.38 3.38
N THR A 338 13.60 -40.28 3.48
CA THR A 338 12.75 -39.71 2.43
C THR A 338 13.51 -38.59 1.72
N SER A 339 14.00 -38.86 0.52
CA SER A 339 14.59 -37.84 -0.35
C SER A 339 13.48 -36.91 -0.86
N SER A 340 13.50 -35.63 -0.44
CA SER A 340 12.62 -34.63 -1.06
C SER A 340 12.96 -34.50 -2.54
N GLN A 341 11.94 -34.37 -3.39
CA GLN A 341 12.09 -34.17 -4.83
C GLN A 341 11.96 -32.70 -5.24
N SER A 342 11.65 -31.82 -4.29
CA SER A 342 11.42 -30.41 -4.58
C SER A 342 11.85 -29.51 -3.43
N TRP A 343 12.04 -28.24 -3.75
CA TRP A 343 12.26 -27.17 -2.78
C TRP A 343 11.75 -25.84 -3.32
N MET A 344 11.66 -24.86 -2.45
CA MET A 344 11.10 -23.54 -2.73
C MET A 344 12.14 -22.45 -2.53
N PHE A 345 12.13 -21.47 -3.42
CA PHE A 345 12.85 -20.22 -3.26
C PHE A 345 11.88 -19.14 -2.77
N PRO A 346 12.14 -18.57 -1.58
CA PRO A 346 11.39 -17.42 -1.06
C PRO A 346 11.18 -16.34 -2.10
N GLN A 347 9.95 -15.84 -2.21
CA GLN A 347 9.56 -14.75 -3.12
C GLN A 347 9.85 -14.98 -4.62
N TRP A 348 10.23 -16.20 -5.03
CA TRP A 348 10.57 -16.50 -6.41
C TRP A 348 9.75 -17.65 -7.01
N GLY A 349 9.60 -18.76 -6.29
CA GLY A 349 8.96 -19.95 -6.87
C GLY A 349 9.47 -21.27 -6.31
N SER A 350 9.41 -22.34 -7.11
CA SER A 350 9.88 -23.66 -6.70
C SER A 350 10.46 -24.49 -7.84
N VAL A 351 11.31 -25.44 -7.47
CA VAL A 351 11.98 -26.37 -8.39
C VAL A 351 11.61 -27.80 -8.00
N TYR A 352 11.29 -28.61 -9.00
CA TYR A 352 10.98 -30.03 -8.88
C TYR A 352 11.96 -30.85 -9.73
N LEU A 353 12.58 -31.87 -9.13
CA LEU A 353 13.45 -32.82 -9.81
C LEU A 353 12.62 -34.00 -10.30
N LEU A 354 12.48 -34.09 -11.62
CA LEU A 354 11.78 -35.18 -12.27
C LEU A 354 12.78 -36.18 -12.84
N LYS A 355 12.79 -37.39 -12.28
CA LYS A 355 13.59 -38.49 -12.79
C LYS A 355 12.86 -39.16 -13.96
N LEU A 356 13.46 -39.12 -15.15
CA LEU A 356 12.96 -39.78 -16.36
C LEU A 356 14.08 -40.62 -17.00
N PRO A 357 13.74 -41.72 -17.69
CA PRO A 357 14.70 -42.42 -18.54
C PRO A 357 15.25 -41.50 -19.64
N GLU A 358 16.56 -41.60 -19.94
CA GLU A 358 17.26 -40.73 -20.91
C GLU A 358 16.65 -40.73 -22.33
N THR A 359 15.87 -41.76 -22.68
CA THR A 359 15.22 -41.92 -23.99
C THR A 359 13.86 -41.25 -24.09
N THR A 360 13.35 -40.64 -23.02
CA THR A 360 11.96 -40.17 -22.94
C THR A 360 11.78 -38.82 -23.64
N ALA A 361 11.38 -38.84 -24.90
CA ALA A 361 11.15 -37.63 -25.72
C ALA A 361 10.02 -36.71 -25.21
N HIS A 362 9.02 -37.29 -24.55
CA HIS A 362 7.75 -36.64 -24.23
C HIS A 362 7.31 -36.91 -22.79
N VAL A 363 6.86 -35.87 -22.08
CA VAL A 363 6.36 -35.97 -20.70
C VAL A 363 4.83 -35.92 -20.68
N SER A 364 4.19 -37.04 -20.31
CA SER A 364 2.73 -37.14 -20.23
C SER A 364 2.14 -36.39 -19.05
N ALA A 365 0.85 -36.02 -19.14
CA ALA A 365 0.12 -35.37 -18.06
C ALA A 365 0.11 -36.18 -16.74
N GLU A 366 0.01 -37.51 -16.83
CA GLU A 366 0.07 -38.40 -15.66
C GLU A 366 1.40 -38.28 -14.90
N THR A 367 2.51 -38.10 -15.62
CA THR A 367 3.84 -37.92 -15.03
C THR A 367 3.96 -36.55 -14.36
N LEU A 368 3.23 -35.54 -14.86
CA LEU A 368 3.20 -34.18 -14.31
C LEU A 368 2.31 -34.06 -13.06
N LYS A 369 1.50 -35.06 -12.72
CA LYS A 369 0.60 -35.05 -11.56
C LYS A 369 1.31 -34.70 -10.25
N GLN A 370 2.39 -35.40 -9.91
CA GLN A 370 3.12 -35.16 -8.66
C GLN A 370 3.80 -33.78 -8.61
N PRO A 371 4.49 -33.32 -9.67
CA PRO A 371 4.97 -31.95 -9.78
C PRO A 371 3.87 -30.90 -9.55
N MET A 372 2.71 -31.04 -10.22
CA MET A 372 1.61 -30.08 -10.10
C MET A 372 1.03 -30.03 -8.68
N LEU A 373 0.79 -31.17 -8.04
CA LEU A 373 0.29 -31.22 -6.67
C LEU A 373 1.30 -30.62 -5.66
N THR A 374 2.59 -30.82 -5.90
CA THR A 374 3.65 -30.20 -5.11
C THR A 374 3.68 -28.69 -5.29
N PHE A 375 3.51 -28.21 -6.53
CA PHE A 375 3.42 -26.78 -6.84
C PHE A 375 2.20 -26.12 -6.20
N ASN A 376 1.05 -26.79 -6.10
CA ASN A 376 -0.10 -26.28 -5.33
C ASN A 376 0.27 -26.00 -3.87
N GLY A 377 0.91 -26.96 -3.18
CA GLY A 377 1.35 -26.78 -1.80
C GLY A 377 2.38 -25.66 -1.65
N HIS A 378 3.32 -25.57 -2.60
CA HIS A 378 4.32 -24.51 -2.62
C HIS A 378 3.70 -23.13 -2.90
N LEU A 379 2.73 -23.04 -3.80
CA LEU A 379 2.00 -21.81 -4.11
C LEU A 379 1.27 -21.30 -2.87
N LEU A 380 0.55 -22.16 -2.15
CA LEU A 380 -0.13 -21.79 -0.91
C LEU A 380 0.85 -21.26 0.14
N SER A 381 2.03 -21.87 0.25
CA SER A 381 3.08 -21.41 1.18
C SER A 381 3.72 -20.09 0.74
N LEU A 382 3.99 -19.90 -0.57
CA LEU A 382 4.50 -18.64 -1.13
C LEU A 382 3.48 -17.50 -0.97
N LEU A 383 2.19 -17.77 -1.13
CA LEU A 383 1.12 -16.80 -0.87
C LEU A 383 0.97 -16.49 0.63
N GLY A 384 1.68 -17.21 1.51
CA GLY A 384 1.65 -17.01 2.95
C GLY A 384 0.39 -17.54 3.61
N THR A 385 -0.24 -18.60 3.06
CA THR A 385 -1.41 -19.24 3.69
C THR A 385 -1.04 -19.82 5.06
N PRO A 386 -1.95 -19.76 6.05
CA PRO A 386 -1.81 -20.47 7.32
C PRO A 386 -1.54 -21.95 7.10
N GLN A 387 -0.90 -22.62 8.05
CA GLN A 387 -0.62 -24.05 7.94
C GLN A 387 -1.68 -24.91 8.63
N SER A 388 -2.37 -24.35 9.62
CA SER A 388 -3.36 -25.06 10.44
C SER A 388 -4.76 -24.95 9.85
N GLY A 389 -5.55 -26.01 10.01
CA GLY A 389 -6.96 -26.05 9.64
C GLY A 389 -7.26 -26.59 8.24
N SER A 390 -8.55 -26.73 7.93
CA SER A 390 -9.02 -27.11 6.61
C SER A 390 -8.74 -26.05 5.56
N LEU A 391 -8.72 -26.44 4.28
CA LEU A 391 -8.44 -25.50 3.19
C LEU A 391 -9.39 -24.28 3.20
N PRO A 392 -10.73 -24.42 3.37
CA PRO A 392 -11.62 -23.26 3.46
C PRO A 392 -11.27 -22.33 4.62
N LEU A 393 -10.94 -22.87 5.79
CA LEU A 393 -10.56 -22.08 6.96
C LEU A 393 -9.28 -21.28 6.67
N ARG A 394 -8.24 -21.95 6.15
CA ARG A 394 -6.96 -21.34 5.77
C ARG A 394 -7.12 -20.21 4.76
N LEU A 395 -7.99 -20.37 3.76
CA LEU A 395 -8.26 -19.37 2.75
C LEU A 395 -9.05 -18.18 3.29
N SER A 396 -10.04 -18.43 4.16
CA SER A 396 -10.77 -17.36 4.85
C SER A 396 -9.82 -16.52 5.71
N THR A 397 -8.91 -17.17 6.44
CA THR A 397 -7.87 -16.51 7.23
C THR A 397 -6.90 -15.74 6.34
N LEU A 398 -6.48 -16.30 5.20
CA LEU A 398 -5.63 -15.57 4.24
C LEU A 398 -6.33 -14.30 3.76
N SER A 399 -7.62 -14.37 3.39
CA SER A 399 -8.39 -13.20 2.95
C SER A 399 -8.40 -12.09 4.00
N ARG A 400 -8.61 -12.43 5.28
CA ARG A 400 -8.59 -11.46 6.39
C ARG A 400 -7.21 -10.86 6.63
N ILE A 401 -6.16 -11.70 6.59
CA ILE A 401 -4.77 -11.25 6.67
C ILE A 401 -4.45 -10.25 5.55
N ARG A 402 -4.84 -10.56 4.30
CA ARG A 402 -4.62 -9.67 3.14
C ARG A 402 -5.44 -8.39 3.23
N SER A 403 -6.66 -8.46 3.74
CA SER A 403 -7.49 -7.27 3.97
C SER A 403 -6.82 -6.30 4.95
N ALA A 404 -6.25 -6.84 6.04
CA ALA A 404 -5.50 -6.06 7.03
C ALA A 404 -4.23 -5.44 6.44
N ASP A 405 -3.43 -6.25 5.74
CA ASP A 405 -2.17 -5.85 5.11
C ASP A 405 -2.38 -4.69 4.12
N LEU A 406 -3.37 -4.83 3.23
CA LEU A 406 -3.75 -3.81 2.25
C LEU A 406 -4.28 -2.53 2.89
N LEU A 407 -5.13 -2.65 3.92
CA LEU A 407 -5.64 -1.49 4.66
C LEU A 407 -4.49 -0.68 5.28
N LEU A 408 -3.52 -1.36 5.88
CA LEU A 408 -2.34 -0.73 6.47
C LEU A 408 -1.43 -0.11 5.40
N GLN A 409 -1.20 -0.82 4.28
CA GLN A 409 -0.39 -0.33 3.17
C GLN A 409 -1.00 0.93 2.54
N ALA A 410 -2.29 0.91 2.20
CA ALA A 410 -3.00 2.07 1.65
C ALA A 410 -2.98 3.27 2.62
N SER A 411 -3.20 3.04 3.91
CA SER A 411 -3.12 4.08 4.95
C SER A 411 -1.72 4.69 5.04
N SER A 412 -0.67 3.86 4.96
CA SER A 412 0.73 4.30 4.95
C SER A 412 1.08 5.10 3.69
N THR A 413 0.60 4.67 2.53
CA THR A 413 0.76 5.39 1.25
C THR A 413 0.09 6.77 1.30
N LEU A 414 -1.14 6.87 1.83
CA LEU A 414 -1.78 8.16 2.07
C LEU A 414 -0.97 9.06 3.01
N GLY A 415 -0.46 8.52 4.12
CA GLY A 415 0.41 9.28 5.02
C GLY A 415 1.67 9.79 4.35
N SER A 416 2.28 8.96 3.49
CA SER A 416 3.46 9.33 2.70
C SER A 416 3.14 10.44 1.69
N LEU A 417 1.99 10.36 1.02
CA LEU A 417 1.50 11.42 0.13
C LEU A 417 1.23 12.74 0.88
N ALA A 418 0.64 12.67 2.07
CA ALA A 418 0.39 13.85 2.90
C ALA A 418 1.71 14.54 3.31
N ARG A 419 2.68 13.75 3.78
CA ARG A 419 4.02 14.26 4.15
C ARG A 419 4.76 14.83 2.95
N LEU A 420 4.68 14.19 1.78
CA LEU A 420 5.25 14.70 0.53
C LEU A 420 4.64 16.06 0.14
N SER A 421 3.31 16.17 0.21
CA SER A 421 2.58 17.40 -0.07
C SER A 421 2.95 18.54 0.88
N LEU A 422 3.21 18.24 2.16
CA LEU A 422 3.68 19.22 3.14
C LEU A 422 5.15 19.62 2.91
N ALA A 423 6.02 18.66 2.59
CA ALA A 423 7.44 18.90 2.38
C ALA A 423 7.74 19.68 1.09
N LEU A 424 6.91 19.51 0.06
CA LEU A 424 7.09 20.10 -1.27
C LEU A 424 5.89 21.00 -1.65
N PRO A 425 5.81 22.23 -1.12
CA PRO A 425 4.68 23.12 -1.38
C PRO A 425 4.56 23.58 -2.84
N SER A 426 5.63 23.43 -3.64
CA SER A 426 5.71 23.84 -5.04
C SER A 426 5.32 22.74 -6.04
N ILE A 427 4.95 21.53 -5.59
CA ILE A 427 4.51 20.45 -6.47
C ILE A 427 3.07 20.70 -6.97
N ALA A 428 2.78 20.41 -8.25
CA ALA A 428 1.38 20.33 -8.69
C ALA A 428 0.70 19.14 -8.02
N ILE A 429 -0.54 19.36 -7.63
CA ILE A 429 -1.45 18.29 -7.21
C ILE A 429 -2.64 18.35 -8.17
N PRO A 430 -2.70 17.45 -9.17
CA PRO A 430 -3.84 17.34 -10.08
C PRO A 430 -5.13 16.98 -9.36
N ARG A 431 -6.28 17.16 -10.04
CA ARG A 431 -7.58 16.71 -9.51
C ARG A 431 -7.66 15.19 -9.39
N SER A 432 -7.06 14.44 -10.31
CA SER A 432 -6.99 12.97 -10.25
C SER A 432 -6.43 12.46 -8.93
N VAL A 433 -5.41 13.15 -8.38
CA VAL A 433 -4.82 12.81 -7.07
C VAL A 433 -5.80 13.10 -5.93
N ALA A 434 -6.50 14.24 -5.97
CA ALA A 434 -7.50 14.57 -4.95
C ALA A 434 -8.71 13.62 -4.98
N ASP A 435 -9.17 13.26 -6.17
CA ASP A 435 -10.25 12.29 -6.37
C ASP A 435 -9.80 10.89 -5.90
N GLY A 436 -8.58 10.48 -6.23
CA GLY A 436 -7.98 9.22 -5.76
C GLY A 436 -7.83 9.17 -4.24
N VAL A 437 -7.37 10.25 -3.60
CA VAL A 437 -7.30 10.35 -2.12
C VAL A 437 -8.69 10.23 -1.49
N THR A 438 -9.69 10.90 -2.06
CA THR A 438 -11.08 10.85 -1.55
C THR A 438 -11.65 9.43 -1.67
N SER A 439 -11.48 8.80 -2.85
CA SER A 439 -11.89 7.41 -3.11
C SER A 439 -11.18 6.44 -2.16
N THR A 440 -9.87 6.62 -1.95
CA THR A 440 -9.08 5.80 -1.03
C THR A 440 -9.63 5.87 0.39
N MET A 441 -9.90 7.07 0.90
CA MET A 441 -10.42 7.25 2.26
C MET A 441 -11.82 6.63 2.45
N GLU A 442 -12.69 6.73 1.45
CA GLU A 442 -14.02 6.11 1.46
C GLU A 442 -13.91 4.58 1.50
N HIS A 443 -13.09 3.99 0.63
CA HIS A 443 -12.89 2.55 0.60
C HIS A 443 -12.11 2.03 1.80
N LEU A 444 -11.18 2.80 2.37
CA LEU A 444 -10.54 2.47 3.65
C LEU A 444 -11.56 2.39 4.79
N GLN A 445 -12.53 3.31 4.83
CA GLN A 445 -13.60 3.29 5.83
C GLN A 445 -14.47 2.05 5.68
N GLN A 446 -14.87 1.71 4.46
CA GLN A 446 -15.66 0.50 4.16
C GLN A 446 -14.87 -0.78 4.45
N ALA A 447 -13.59 -0.82 4.10
CA ALA A 447 -12.71 -1.94 4.40
C ALA A 447 -12.59 -2.14 5.92
N CYS A 448 -12.37 -1.06 6.67
CA CYS A 448 -12.27 -1.10 8.14
C CYS A 448 -13.53 -1.64 8.81
N SER A 449 -14.73 -1.27 8.33
CA SER A 449 -15.99 -1.78 8.89
C SER A 449 -16.26 -3.24 8.56
N SER A 450 -15.67 -3.76 7.48
CA SER A 450 -15.97 -5.08 6.91
C SER A 450 -14.78 -6.05 6.94
N LEU A 451 -13.81 -5.85 7.84
CA LEU A 451 -12.59 -6.67 7.94
C LEU A 451 -12.83 -8.16 8.24
N GLY A 452 -13.99 -8.49 8.83
CA GLY A 452 -14.40 -9.88 9.09
C GLY A 452 -14.97 -10.59 7.86
N ASP A 453 -15.36 -9.85 6.83
CA ASP A 453 -16.12 -10.33 5.68
C ASP A 453 -15.27 -10.35 4.38
N PRO A 454 -15.65 -11.17 3.39
CA PRO A 454 -14.99 -11.16 2.07
C PRO A 454 -15.02 -9.79 1.37
N SER A 455 -16.03 -8.96 1.65
CA SER A 455 -16.16 -7.60 1.10
C SER A 455 -15.06 -6.65 1.60
N GLY A 456 -14.50 -6.90 2.79
CA GLY A 456 -13.39 -6.12 3.33
C GLY A 456 -12.15 -6.16 2.42
N LEU A 457 -11.84 -7.33 1.85
CA LEU A 457 -10.72 -7.49 0.93
C LEU A 457 -10.91 -6.67 -0.36
N LEU A 458 -12.13 -6.66 -0.90
CA LEU A 458 -12.46 -5.92 -2.11
C LEU A 458 -12.22 -4.42 -1.91
N HIS A 459 -12.75 -3.85 -0.84
CA HIS A 459 -12.57 -2.43 -0.56
C HIS A 459 -11.12 -2.08 -0.23
N ALA A 460 -10.40 -2.94 0.51
CA ALA A 460 -8.99 -2.74 0.80
C ALA A 460 -8.13 -2.75 -0.48
N ARG A 461 -8.44 -3.62 -1.45
CA ARG A 461 -7.78 -3.67 -2.76
C ARG A 461 -7.98 -2.39 -3.56
N ILE A 462 -9.22 -1.91 -3.66
CA ILE A 462 -9.51 -0.66 -4.39
C ILE A 462 -8.82 0.53 -3.73
N ALA A 463 -8.84 0.59 -2.38
CA ALA A 463 -8.17 1.65 -1.65
C ALA A 463 -6.65 1.66 -1.92
N GLU A 464 -6.00 0.48 -1.91
CA GLU A 464 -4.57 0.39 -2.17
C GLU A 464 -4.21 0.78 -3.61
N GLU A 465 -4.97 0.31 -4.60
CA GLU A 465 -4.79 0.66 -6.01
C GLU A 465 -4.95 2.17 -6.25
N GLU A 466 -6.00 2.78 -5.68
CA GLU A 466 -6.24 4.22 -5.79
C GLU A 466 -5.19 5.06 -5.04
N ALA A 467 -4.71 4.58 -3.89
CA ALA A 467 -3.64 5.24 -3.12
C ALA A 467 -2.32 5.23 -3.89
N GLU A 468 -1.93 4.09 -4.45
CA GLU A 468 -0.71 3.97 -5.26
C GLU A 468 -0.83 4.79 -6.55
N ARG A 469 -1.96 4.73 -7.24
CA ARG A 469 -2.23 5.55 -8.43
C ARG A 469 -2.09 7.04 -8.13
N ALA A 470 -2.68 7.50 -7.04
CA ALA A 470 -2.58 8.89 -6.61
C ALA A 470 -1.15 9.27 -6.22
N PHE A 471 -0.40 8.40 -5.54
CA PHE A 471 0.98 8.64 -5.13
C PHE A 471 1.96 8.70 -6.32
N PHE A 472 1.81 7.79 -7.28
CA PHE A 472 2.68 7.67 -8.46
C PHE A 472 2.16 8.42 -9.69
N GLU A 473 1.22 9.35 -9.53
CA GLU A 473 0.67 10.13 -10.64
C GLU A 473 1.80 10.84 -11.41
N LYS A 474 1.90 10.53 -12.72
CA LYS A 474 3.02 10.92 -13.59
C LYS A 474 3.32 12.43 -13.59
N SER A 475 2.29 13.27 -13.46
CA SER A 475 2.43 14.73 -13.48
C SER A 475 3.02 15.32 -12.19
N MET A 476 2.94 14.62 -11.05
CA MET A 476 3.56 15.08 -9.81
C MET A 476 5.09 14.92 -9.87
N VAL A 477 5.55 13.76 -10.36
CA VAL A 477 6.98 13.43 -10.47
C VAL A 477 7.70 14.35 -11.46
N GLY A 478 7.06 14.70 -12.57
CA GLY A 478 7.66 15.54 -13.62
C GLY A 478 7.96 16.98 -13.21
N GLN A 479 7.32 17.51 -12.17
CA GLN A 479 7.44 18.93 -11.78
C GLN A 479 8.47 19.19 -10.67
N LEU A 480 9.01 18.13 -10.06
CA LEU A 480 10.14 18.25 -9.13
C LEU A 480 11.36 18.95 -9.76
N TYR A 481 11.43 18.95 -11.09
CA TYR A 481 12.55 19.43 -11.89
C TYR A 481 12.61 20.97 -12.08
N PHE A 482 11.60 21.73 -11.66
CA PHE A 482 11.55 23.19 -11.87
C PHE A 482 11.28 24.01 -10.59
N PRO A 483 12.29 24.16 -9.70
CA PRO A 483 12.25 25.09 -8.57
C PRO A 483 11.90 26.52 -9.00
N ASP A 484 11.29 27.29 -8.09
CA ASP A 484 10.92 28.69 -8.35
C ASP A 484 12.12 29.59 -8.68
N GLU A 485 13.31 29.23 -8.19
CA GLU A 485 14.58 29.88 -8.51
C GLU A 485 14.87 29.84 -10.02
N HIS A 486 14.59 28.71 -10.67
CA HIS A 486 14.74 28.56 -12.11
C HIS A 486 13.70 29.37 -12.88
N LYS A 487 12.48 29.52 -12.34
CA LYS A 487 11.47 30.41 -12.95
C LYS A 487 11.98 31.85 -12.95
N ILE A 488 12.50 32.34 -11.82
CA ILE A 488 13.03 33.71 -11.72
C ILE A 488 14.22 33.90 -12.66
N ALA A 489 15.14 32.93 -12.73
CA ALA A 489 16.30 32.98 -13.63
C ALA A 489 15.92 33.07 -15.12
N VAL A 490 14.82 32.43 -15.53
CA VAL A 490 14.30 32.52 -16.91
C VAL A 490 13.63 33.88 -17.18
N TYR A 491 12.90 34.45 -16.21
CA TYR A 491 12.20 35.72 -16.40
C TYR A 491 13.07 36.97 -16.22
N LEU A 492 14.14 36.90 -15.42
CA LEU A 492 15.00 38.05 -15.10
C LEU A 492 15.64 38.72 -16.34
N PRO A 493 16.17 37.99 -17.34
CA PRO A 493 16.73 38.61 -18.55
C PRO A 493 15.68 39.31 -19.41
N LEU A 494 14.43 38.84 -19.39
CA LEU A 494 13.33 39.40 -20.19
C LEU A 494 12.71 40.64 -19.51
N LEU A 495 12.57 40.61 -18.18
CA LEU A 495 11.94 41.68 -17.40
C LEU A 495 12.93 42.76 -16.96
N GLY A 496 14.22 42.43 -16.77
CA GLY A 496 15.24 43.36 -16.30
C GLY A 496 15.39 44.64 -17.14
N PRO A 497 15.56 44.54 -18.47
CA PRO A 497 15.73 45.70 -19.35
C PRO A 497 14.52 46.64 -19.37
N VAL A 498 13.31 46.12 -19.18
CA VAL A 498 12.07 46.91 -19.14
C VAL A 498 11.79 47.44 -17.73
N GLY A 499 12.05 46.63 -16.70
CA GLY A 499 11.76 46.94 -15.31
C GLY A 499 12.69 48.01 -14.71
N VAL A 500 14.00 47.95 -15.00
CA VAL A 500 14.97 48.89 -14.43
C VAL A 500 14.66 50.35 -14.81
N PRO A 501 14.40 50.71 -16.08
CA PRO A 501 14.02 52.07 -16.45
C PRO A 501 12.67 52.51 -15.86
N LEU A 502 11.69 51.60 -15.75
CA LEU A 502 10.37 51.90 -15.17
C LEU A 502 10.44 52.23 -13.67
N VAL A 503 11.22 51.46 -12.92
CA VAL A 503 11.46 51.70 -11.49
C VAL A 503 12.24 53.00 -11.29
N MET A 504 13.28 53.23 -12.08
CA MET A 504 14.06 54.46 -12.00
C MET A 504 13.23 55.70 -12.36
N GLY A 505 12.35 55.59 -13.37
CA GLY A 505 11.37 56.62 -13.73
C GLY A 505 10.38 56.91 -12.61
N LEU A 506 9.86 55.88 -11.94
CA LEU A 506 8.97 56.01 -10.78
C LEU A 506 9.67 56.72 -9.60
N VAL A 507 10.88 56.27 -9.24
CA VAL A 507 11.67 56.84 -8.14
C VAL A 507 11.99 58.32 -8.38
N ASN A 508 12.38 58.68 -9.60
CA ASN A 508 12.68 60.06 -9.95
C ASN A 508 11.45 60.96 -9.89
N GLU A 509 10.29 60.47 -10.36
CA GLU A 509 9.05 61.22 -10.31
C GLU A 509 8.52 61.37 -8.87
N LEU A 510 8.65 60.34 -8.03
CA LEU A 510 8.36 60.40 -6.58
C LEU A 510 9.25 61.40 -5.85
N ARG A 511 10.56 61.37 -6.08
CA ARG A 511 11.51 62.35 -5.51
C ARG A 511 11.16 63.77 -5.95
N GLY A 512 10.85 63.95 -7.24
CA GLY A 512 10.41 65.23 -7.80
C GLY A 512 9.09 65.71 -7.19
N TRP A 513 8.13 64.82 -6.94
CA TRP A 513 6.87 65.14 -6.29
C TRP A 513 7.05 65.53 -4.82
N ILE A 514 7.90 64.82 -4.07
CA ILE A 514 8.23 65.13 -2.67
C ILE A 514 8.92 66.50 -2.56
N LYS A 515 9.88 66.80 -3.44
CA LYS A 515 10.54 68.12 -3.48
C LYS A 515 9.54 69.25 -3.77
N ARG A 516 8.64 69.05 -4.75
CA ARG A 516 7.57 70.00 -5.08
C ARG A 516 6.58 70.21 -3.92
N ARG A 517 6.24 69.16 -3.18
CA ARG A 517 5.41 69.26 -1.96
C ARG A 517 6.12 70.07 -0.88
N ARG A 518 7.42 69.82 -0.63
CA ARG A 518 8.22 70.55 0.35
C ARG A 518 8.40 72.03 0.00
N GLN A 519 8.54 72.37 -1.28
CA GLN A 519 8.57 73.76 -1.74
C GLN A 519 7.22 74.44 -1.55
N ARG A 520 6.12 73.81 -1.97
CA ARG A 520 4.76 74.35 -1.74
C ARG A 520 4.44 74.59 -0.26
N THR A 521 4.94 73.74 0.65
CA THR A 521 4.79 73.96 2.09
C THR A 521 5.66 75.10 2.64
N LYS A 522 6.83 75.35 2.03
CA LYS A 522 7.68 76.50 2.37
C LYS A 522 7.09 77.81 1.85
N ASP A 523 6.65 77.83 0.59
CA ASP A 523 6.00 78.99 -0.02
C ASP A 523 4.66 79.34 0.66
N ALA A 524 3.93 78.34 1.16
CA ALA A 524 2.72 78.54 1.96
C ALA A 524 3.01 79.01 3.40
N GLY A 525 4.20 78.72 3.93
CA GLY A 525 4.68 79.24 5.22
C GLY A 525 5.14 80.70 5.11
N GLU A 526 5.85 81.05 4.04
CA GLU A 526 6.27 82.44 3.76
C GLU A 526 5.07 83.36 3.49
N LYS A 527 4.04 82.89 2.76
CA LYS A 527 2.79 83.64 2.58
C LYS A 527 1.94 83.82 3.85
N LYS A 528 2.21 83.04 4.91
CA LYS A 528 1.59 83.23 6.24
C LYS A 528 2.44 84.10 7.17
N SER A 529 3.70 84.36 6.81
CA SER A 529 4.66 85.17 7.55
C SER A 529 4.79 86.60 7.00
N GLN A 530 4.08 86.92 5.91
CA GLN A 530 3.95 88.26 5.35
C GLN A 530 2.65 88.92 5.80
#